data_AF-A0A9X1L8U2-F1
#
_entry.id   AF-A0A9X1L8U2-F1
#
_cell.length_a   1.000
_cell.length_b   1.000
_cell.length_c   1.000
_cell.angle_alpha   90.00
_cell.angle_beta   90.00
_cell.angle_gamma   90.00
#
_symmetry.space_group_name_H-M   'P 1'
#
loop_
_entity.id
_entity.type
_entity.pdbx_description
1 polymer ?
#
loop_
_entity_poly.entity_id
_entity_poly.type
_entity_poly.pdbx_seq_one_letter_code
_entity_poly.pdbx_strand_id
1 'polypeptide(L)'
;MAEALARVAPLQRALLRDPIAFLSAEHARQTVLLGHLERVARAPLARAAPVLAAMLLDWMTSELPTHIADEERSLYPLLTAHDTAGVLARLQAQHRGDKAAIPAVVAGLRRAAAGEPPTPDFAAAALAFAAGHRRHLALEEAAVTPLARRVLTEEALAALADEMARRRS
;
A
#
# COMPACT_ATOMS: atom_id res chain seq x y z
N MET A 1 -7.21 30.28 9.23
CA MET A 1 -7.02 28.98 9.91
C MET A 1 -6.42 28.01 8.91
N ALA A 2 -5.15 27.66 9.11
CA ALA A 2 -4.47 26.66 8.30
C ALA A 2 -5.13 25.30 8.58
N GLU A 3 -5.91 24.81 7.61
CA GLU A 3 -6.35 23.42 7.59
C GLU A 3 -5.09 22.57 7.73
N ALA A 4 -4.99 21.80 8.83
CA ALA A 4 -3.90 20.87 9.02
C ALA A 4 -3.90 19.96 7.79
N LEU A 5 -2.93 20.17 6.89
CA LEU A 5 -2.77 19.34 5.71
C LEU A 5 -2.80 17.90 6.19
N ALA A 6 -3.79 17.12 5.71
CA ALA A 6 -3.99 15.73 6.08
C ALA A 6 -2.74 14.94 5.66
N ARG A 7 -1.72 14.98 6.53
CA ARG A 7 -0.52 14.19 6.43
C ARG A 7 -0.84 12.90 7.14
N VAL A 8 -0.87 11.82 6.40
CA VAL A 8 -0.83 10.50 7.00
C VAL A 8 0.56 10.34 7.60
N ALA A 9 0.64 10.19 8.93
CA ALA A 9 1.92 10.15 9.63
C ALA A 9 2.83 9.04 9.04
N PRO A 10 4.14 9.30 8.88
CA PRO A 10 5.06 8.25 8.47
C PRO A 10 5.14 7.18 9.56
N LEU A 11 5.39 5.94 9.15
CA LEU A 11 5.62 4.86 10.10
C LEU A 11 6.96 5.03 10.80
N GLN A 12 6.97 4.69 12.08
CA GLN A 12 8.19 4.74 12.88
C GLN A 12 9.09 3.56 12.51
N ARG A 13 10.33 3.83 12.09
CA ARG A 13 11.32 2.78 11.80
C ARG A 13 11.53 1.80 12.96
N ALA A 14 11.34 2.25 14.19
CA ALA A 14 11.42 1.41 15.38
C ALA A 14 10.42 0.23 15.39
N LEU A 15 9.34 0.28 14.59
CA LEU A 15 8.41 -0.84 14.42
C LEU A 15 9.03 -2.01 13.64
N LEU A 16 10.09 -1.80 12.85
CA LEU A 16 10.75 -2.87 12.07
C LEU A 16 11.32 -3.99 12.95
N ARG A 17 11.53 -3.74 14.25
CA ARG A 17 11.89 -4.79 15.23
C ARG A 17 10.85 -5.92 15.32
N ASP A 18 9.62 -5.64 14.91
CA ASP A 18 8.57 -6.63 14.69
C ASP A 18 8.06 -6.44 13.25
N PRO A 19 8.63 -7.16 12.26
CA PRO A 19 8.33 -6.92 10.85
C PRO A 19 6.87 -7.18 10.50
N ILE A 20 6.22 -8.11 11.20
CA ILE A 20 4.80 -8.39 10.97
C ILE A 20 3.93 -7.27 11.54
N ALA A 21 4.25 -6.73 12.72
CA ALA A 21 3.54 -5.55 13.22
C ALA A 21 3.79 -4.30 12.35
N PHE A 22 4.99 -4.18 11.78
CA PHE A 22 5.30 -3.12 10.83
C PHE A 22 4.42 -3.22 9.57
N LEU A 23 4.31 -4.40 8.96
CA LEU A 23 3.45 -4.61 7.78
C LEU A 23 1.97 -4.34 8.09
N SER A 24 1.45 -4.83 9.22
CA SER A 24 0.07 -4.51 9.63
C SER A 24 -0.14 -3.01 9.87
N ALA A 25 0.86 -2.28 10.38
CA ALA A 25 0.80 -0.84 10.48
C ALA A 25 0.83 -0.15 9.10
N GLU A 26 1.58 -0.69 8.13
CA GLU A 26 1.51 -0.28 6.73
C GLU A 26 0.12 -0.50 6.15
N HIS A 27 -0.52 -1.64 6.38
CA HIS A 27 -1.89 -1.91 5.90
C HIS A 27 -2.92 -0.91 6.46
N ALA A 28 -2.85 -0.64 7.76
CA ALA A 28 -3.72 0.36 8.40
C ALA A 28 -3.51 1.76 7.79
N ARG A 29 -2.25 2.14 7.56
CA ARG A 29 -1.90 3.41 6.92
C ARG A 29 -2.39 3.48 5.48
N GLN A 30 -2.21 2.42 4.70
CA GLN A 30 -2.68 2.33 3.32
C GLN A 30 -4.20 2.47 3.24
N THR A 31 -4.95 1.91 4.17
CA THR A 31 -6.41 2.08 4.22
C THR A 31 -6.83 3.55 4.30
N VAL A 32 -6.11 4.37 5.08
CA VAL A 32 -6.35 5.83 5.16
C VAL A 32 -6.02 6.52 3.84
N LEU A 33 -4.89 6.16 3.22
CA LEU A 33 -4.47 6.69 1.92
C LEU A 33 -5.47 6.36 0.81
N LEU A 34 -6.04 5.15 0.80
CA LEU A 34 -7.10 4.78 -0.13
C LEU A 34 -8.34 5.67 0.02
N GLY A 35 -8.71 6.05 1.25
CA GLY A 35 -9.78 7.04 1.49
C GLY A 35 -9.45 8.42 0.90
N HIS A 36 -8.20 8.86 0.99
CA HIS A 36 -7.75 10.10 0.34
C HIS A 36 -7.76 10.01 -1.19
N LEU A 37 -7.36 8.86 -1.75
CA LEU A 37 -7.41 8.63 -3.19
C LEU A 37 -8.84 8.74 -3.72
N GLU A 38 -9.81 8.13 -3.05
CA GLU A 38 -11.22 8.28 -3.42
C GLU A 38 -11.72 9.72 -3.29
N ARG A 39 -11.26 10.47 -2.28
CA ARG A 39 -11.60 11.89 -2.13
C ARG A 39 -11.12 12.71 -3.33
N VAL A 40 -9.87 12.49 -3.76
CA VAL A 40 -9.32 13.15 -4.96
C VAL A 40 -10.04 12.69 -6.22
N ALA A 41 -10.35 11.40 -6.36
CA ALA A 41 -11.08 10.86 -7.51
C ALA A 41 -12.47 11.47 -7.67
N ARG A 42 -13.19 11.71 -6.57
CA ARG A 42 -14.56 12.27 -6.58
C ARG A 42 -14.60 13.78 -6.72
N ALA A 43 -13.58 14.47 -6.22
CA ALA A 43 -13.52 15.93 -6.23
C ALA A 43 -12.09 16.43 -6.57
N PRO A 44 -11.62 16.19 -7.80
CA PRO A 44 -10.22 16.44 -8.16
C PRO A 44 -9.84 17.92 -8.24
N LEU A 45 -10.83 18.82 -8.28
CA LEU A 45 -10.65 20.28 -8.28
C LEU A 45 -10.94 20.90 -6.90
N ALA A 46 -11.18 20.09 -5.87
CA ALA A 46 -11.34 20.61 -4.52
C ALA A 46 -10.05 21.31 -4.05
N ARG A 47 -10.19 22.33 -3.20
CA ARG A 47 -9.05 23.12 -2.70
C ARG A 47 -7.90 22.27 -2.13
N ALA A 48 -8.23 21.17 -1.47
CA ALA A 48 -7.25 20.27 -0.85
C ALA A 48 -6.72 19.18 -1.80
N ALA A 49 -7.23 19.07 -3.03
CA ALA A 49 -6.86 18.01 -3.97
C ALA A 49 -5.37 18.06 -4.38
N PRO A 50 -4.76 19.22 -4.67
CA PRO A 50 -3.35 19.25 -5.08
C PRO A 50 -2.40 18.67 -4.03
N VAL A 51 -2.59 19.02 -2.76
CA VAL A 51 -1.72 18.52 -1.69
C VAL A 51 -1.94 17.04 -1.41
N LEU A 52 -3.19 16.57 -1.42
CA LEU A 52 -3.46 15.13 -1.30
C LEU A 52 -2.89 14.35 -2.49
N ALA A 53 -3.03 14.87 -3.70
CA ALA A 53 -2.55 14.22 -4.91
C ALA A 53 -1.02 14.09 -4.91
N ALA A 54 -0.30 15.12 -4.45
CA ALA A 54 1.16 15.04 -4.30
C ALA A 54 1.59 13.97 -3.29
N MET A 55 0.92 13.90 -2.13
CA MET A 55 1.19 12.87 -1.12
C MET A 55 0.88 11.46 -1.64
N LEU A 56 -0.27 11.28 -2.30
CA LEU A 56 -0.67 10.00 -2.88
C LEU A 56 0.27 9.57 -4.00
N LEU A 57 0.77 10.53 -4.80
CA LEU A 57 1.74 10.25 -5.85
C LEU A 57 3.03 9.67 -5.26
N ASP A 58 3.58 10.30 -4.22
CA ASP A 58 4.77 9.77 -3.54
C ASP A 58 4.54 8.38 -2.95
N TRP A 59 3.40 8.18 -2.27
CA TRP A 59 3.02 6.86 -1.77
C TRP A 59 2.97 5.81 -2.90
N MET A 60 2.30 6.10 -4.01
CA MET A 60 2.15 5.14 -5.11
C MET A 60 3.45 4.84 -5.84
N THR A 61 4.37 5.81 -5.95
CA THR A 61 5.62 5.63 -6.72
C THR A 61 6.81 5.20 -5.89
N SER A 62 6.76 5.38 -4.57
CA SER A 62 7.91 5.16 -3.69
C SER A 62 7.60 4.11 -2.61
N GLU A 63 6.56 4.36 -1.80
CA GLU A 63 6.27 3.54 -0.62
C GLU A 63 5.58 2.21 -0.98
N LEU A 64 4.51 2.25 -1.79
CA LEU A 64 3.75 1.05 -2.18
C LEU A 64 4.62 0.00 -2.89
N PRO A 65 5.50 0.36 -3.86
CA PRO A 65 6.41 -0.62 -4.46
C PRO A 65 7.39 -1.24 -3.45
N THR A 66 7.78 -0.51 -2.40
CA THR A 66 8.67 -1.00 -1.35
C THR A 66 7.93 -2.02 -0.47
N HIS A 67 6.72 -1.70 -0.05
CA HIS A 67 5.83 -2.60 0.70
C HIS A 67 5.58 -3.91 -0.06
N ILE A 68 5.15 -3.83 -1.33
CA ILE A 68 4.95 -5.01 -2.19
C ILE A 68 6.24 -5.85 -2.30
N ALA A 69 7.41 -5.21 -2.32
CA ALA A 69 8.68 -5.93 -2.38
C ALA A 69 9.01 -6.67 -1.08
N ASP A 70 8.65 -6.13 0.08
CA ASP A 70 8.79 -6.84 1.36
C ASP A 70 7.89 -8.07 1.42
N GLU A 71 6.68 -7.95 0.88
CA GLU A 71 5.75 -9.07 0.81
C GLU A 71 6.21 -10.13 -0.18
N GLU A 72 6.33 -9.76 -1.46
CA GLU A 72 6.53 -10.73 -2.54
C GLU A 72 7.94 -11.34 -2.56
N ARG A 73 8.96 -10.58 -2.15
CA ARG A 73 10.36 -11.02 -2.26
C ARG A 73 10.93 -11.52 -0.94
N SER A 74 10.30 -11.21 0.19
CA SER A 74 10.83 -11.56 1.51
C SER A 74 9.82 -12.37 2.33
N LEU A 75 8.62 -11.86 2.62
CA LEU A 75 7.65 -12.56 3.47
C LEU A 75 7.05 -13.81 2.80
N TYR A 76 6.45 -13.68 1.62
CA TYR A 76 5.72 -14.77 0.97
C TYR A 76 6.57 -16.01 0.68
N PRO A 77 7.86 -15.91 0.27
CA PRO A 77 8.75 -17.07 0.16
C PRO A 77 8.84 -17.90 1.46
N LEU A 78 8.88 -17.24 2.62
CA LEU A 78 8.94 -17.91 3.92
C LEU A 78 7.63 -18.64 4.28
N LEU A 79 6.51 -18.24 3.67
CA LEU A 79 5.18 -18.80 3.97
C LEU A 79 4.73 -19.85 2.96
N THR A 80 5.43 -20.00 1.82
CA THR A 80 4.98 -20.82 0.68
C THR A 80 4.72 -22.28 1.06
N ALA A 81 5.59 -22.88 1.88
CA ALA A 81 5.41 -24.27 2.32
C ALA A 81 4.23 -24.46 3.29
N HIS A 82 3.69 -23.37 3.84
CA HIS A 82 2.63 -23.38 4.84
C HIS A 82 1.27 -22.88 4.30
N ASP A 83 1.22 -22.32 3.09
CA ASP A 83 0.00 -21.82 2.45
C ASP A 83 -0.80 -22.93 1.75
N THR A 84 -1.45 -23.79 2.54
CA THR A 84 -2.25 -24.91 2.02
C THR A 84 -3.53 -24.48 1.29
N ALA A 85 -3.99 -23.25 1.53
CA ALA A 85 -5.21 -22.70 0.94
C ALA A 85 -4.96 -21.92 -0.37
N GLY A 86 -3.70 -21.76 -0.79
CA GLY A 86 -3.33 -21.04 -2.01
C GLY A 86 -3.63 -19.53 -1.96
N VAL A 87 -3.63 -18.95 -0.76
CA VAL A 87 -3.91 -17.52 -0.55
C VAL A 87 -2.83 -16.65 -1.19
N LEU A 88 -1.56 -17.05 -1.13
CA LEU A 88 -0.44 -16.28 -1.69
C LEU A 88 -0.56 -16.15 -3.22
N ALA A 89 -0.95 -17.21 -3.90
CA ALA A 89 -1.17 -17.18 -5.35
C ALA A 89 -2.32 -16.22 -5.73
N ARG A 90 -3.37 -16.18 -4.92
CA ARG A 90 -4.48 -15.22 -5.08
C ARG A 90 -4.03 -13.78 -4.86
N LEU A 91 -3.28 -13.50 -3.80
CA LEU A 91 -2.74 -12.16 -3.50
C LEU A 91 -1.82 -11.66 -4.62
N GLN A 92 -0.92 -12.51 -5.12
CA GLN A 92 -0.08 -12.16 -6.27
C GLN A 92 -0.90 -11.87 -7.54
N ALA A 93 -2.03 -12.56 -7.74
CA ALA A 93 -2.93 -12.26 -8.85
C ALA A 93 -3.66 -10.92 -8.66
N GLN A 94 -4.05 -10.57 -7.43
CA GLN A 94 -4.62 -9.27 -7.09
C GLN A 94 -3.63 -8.14 -7.36
N HIS A 95 -2.37 -8.26 -6.91
CA HIS A 95 -1.31 -7.31 -7.24
C HIS A 95 -1.11 -7.12 -8.75
N ARG A 96 -1.13 -8.20 -9.54
CA ARG A 96 -1.05 -8.09 -11.00
C ARG A 96 -2.24 -7.35 -11.61
N GLY A 97 -3.45 -7.59 -11.09
CA GLY A 97 -4.65 -6.87 -11.50
C GLY A 97 -4.57 -5.38 -11.18
N ASP A 98 -4.17 -5.03 -9.95
CA ASP A 98 -4.06 -3.64 -9.49
C ASP A 98 -2.98 -2.87 -10.25
N LYS A 99 -1.87 -3.54 -10.64
CA LYS A 99 -0.80 -2.96 -11.48
C LYS A 99 -1.31 -2.37 -12.80
N ALA A 100 -2.40 -2.89 -13.37
CA ALA A 100 -2.97 -2.36 -14.60
C ALA A 100 -3.59 -0.96 -14.44
N ALA A 101 -4.09 -0.63 -13.24
CA ALA A 101 -4.71 0.67 -12.95
C ALA A 101 -3.66 1.75 -12.60
N ILE A 102 -2.49 1.35 -12.11
CA ILE A 102 -1.46 2.27 -11.60
C ILE A 102 -1.09 3.39 -12.59
N PRO A 103 -0.84 3.14 -13.90
CA PRO A 103 -0.46 4.20 -14.83
C PRO A 103 -1.51 5.31 -14.95
N ALA A 104 -2.78 4.95 -15.04
CA ALA A 104 -3.90 5.91 -15.14
C ALA A 104 -4.06 6.70 -13.83
N VAL A 105 -3.94 6.03 -12.68
CA VAL A 105 -4.00 6.69 -11.37
C VAL A 105 -2.85 7.68 -11.21
N VAL A 106 -1.61 7.27 -11.51
CA VAL A 106 -0.42 8.13 -11.42
C VAL A 106 -0.53 9.34 -12.36
N ALA A 107 -1.01 9.16 -13.59
CA ALA A 107 -1.20 10.25 -14.53
C ALA A 107 -2.23 11.28 -14.01
N GLY A 108 -3.37 10.83 -13.51
CA GLY A 108 -4.38 11.71 -12.94
C GLY A 108 -3.93 12.41 -11.64
N LEU A 109 -3.19 11.71 -10.77
CA LEU A 109 -2.60 12.31 -9.56
C LEU A 109 -1.58 13.40 -9.90
N ARG A 110 -0.74 13.22 -10.93
CA ARG A 110 0.20 14.26 -11.38
C ARG A 110 -0.51 15.54 -11.80
N ARG A 111 -1.59 15.42 -12.57
CA ARG A 111 -2.40 16.59 -13.00
C ARG A 111 -3.11 17.24 -11.83
N ALA A 112 -3.75 16.45 -10.96
CA ALA A 112 -4.41 16.95 -9.77
C ALA A 112 -3.42 17.68 -8.83
N ALA A 113 -2.19 17.16 -8.69
CA ALA A 113 -1.12 17.79 -7.91
C ALA A 113 -0.68 19.14 -8.49
N ALA A 114 -0.75 19.31 -9.82
CA ALA A 114 -0.53 20.58 -10.50
C ALA A 114 -1.73 21.54 -10.45
N GLY A 115 -2.85 21.13 -9.83
CA GLY A 115 -4.09 21.92 -9.81
C GLY A 115 -4.86 21.86 -11.13
N GLU A 116 -4.53 20.91 -12.01
CA GLU A 116 -5.20 20.71 -13.28
C GLU A 116 -6.31 19.66 -13.18
N PRO A 117 -7.31 19.70 -14.10
CA PRO A 117 -8.24 18.60 -14.25
C PRO A 117 -7.49 17.27 -14.50
N PRO A 118 -7.90 16.14 -13.91
CA PRO A 118 -7.23 14.86 -14.14
C PRO A 118 -7.56 14.30 -15.55
N THR A 119 -6.96 13.17 -15.90
CA THR A 119 -7.33 12.45 -17.13
C THR A 119 -8.75 11.88 -17.02
N PRO A 120 -9.49 11.69 -18.13
CA PRO A 120 -10.87 11.20 -18.09
C PRO A 120 -11.06 9.84 -17.40
N ASP A 121 -10.05 8.97 -17.47
CA ASP A 121 -10.04 7.63 -16.88
C ASP A 121 -9.63 7.60 -15.40
N PHE A 122 -9.06 8.69 -14.88
CA PHE A 122 -8.49 8.76 -13.54
C PHE A 122 -9.49 8.33 -12.46
N ALA A 123 -10.70 8.89 -12.47
CA ALA A 123 -11.67 8.64 -11.42
C ALA A 123 -12.07 7.15 -11.37
N ALA A 124 -12.34 6.55 -12.53
CA ALA A 124 -12.70 5.14 -12.62
C ALA A 124 -11.53 4.24 -12.18
N ALA A 125 -10.31 4.52 -12.66
CA ALA A 125 -9.11 3.76 -12.29
C ALA A 125 -8.79 3.86 -10.80
N ALA A 126 -8.87 5.06 -10.21
CA ALA A 126 -8.58 5.31 -8.80
C ALA A 126 -9.60 4.61 -7.89
N LEU A 127 -10.89 4.66 -8.22
CA LEU A 127 -11.93 3.97 -7.45
C LEU A 127 -11.80 2.44 -7.57
N ALA A 128 -11.48 1.93 -8.76
CA ALA A 128 -11.26 0.50 -8.98
C ALA A 128 -10.05 -0.01 -8.20
N PHE A 129 -8.91 0.70 -8.28
CA PHE A 129 -7.70 0.42 -7.52
C PHE A 129 -7.97 0.46 -6.02
N ALA A 130 -8.64 1.50 -5.50
CA ALA A 130 -8.94 1.59 -4.07
C ALA A 130 -9.83 0.44 -3.57
N ALA A 131 -10.82 0.03 -4.36
CA ALA A 131 -11.66 -1.11 -4.02
C ALA A 131 -10.90 -2.45 -4.07
N GLY A 132 -10.03 -2.63 -5.09
CA GLY A 132 -9.16 -3.81 -5.24
C GLY A 132 -8.19 -3.94 -4.08
N HIS A 133 -7.42 -2.89 -3.85
CA HIS A 133 -6.37 -2.85 -2.82
C HIS A 133 -6.94 -3.03 -1.41
N ARG A 134 -8.14 -2.51 -1.09
CA ARG A 134 -8.78 -2.84 0.20
C ARG A 134 -9.06 -4.32 0.41
N ARG A 135 -9.56 -5.00 -0.63
CA ARG A 135 -9.81 -6.45 -0.55
C ARG A 135 -8.51 -7.23 -0.43
N HIS A 136 -7.44 -6.73 -1.04
CA HIS A 136 -6.09 -7.26 -0.91
C HIS A 136 -5.60 -7.17 0.54
N LEU A 137 -5.55 -5.94 1.10
CA LEU A 137 -5.14 -5.71 2.49
C LEU A 137 -5.97 -6.52 3.52
N ALA A 138 -7.28 -6.61 3.30
CA ALA A 138 -8.16 -7.39 4.18
C ALA A 138 -7.83 -8.90 4.16
N LEU A 139 -7.42 -9.42 3.00
CA LEU A 139 -7.03 -10.82 2.88
C LEU A 139 -5.66 -11.08 3.53
N GLU A 140 -4.71 -10.16 3.41
CA GLU A 140 -3.42 -10.25 4.09
C GLU A 140 -3.58 -10.26 5.60
N GLU A 141 -4.34 -9.31 6.15
CA GLU A 141 -4.60 -9.25 7.58
C GLU A 141 -5.37 -10.48 8.10
N ALA A 142 -6.32 -11.01 7.32
CA ALA A 142 -7.11 -12.16 7.73
C ALA A 142 -6.38 -13.51 7.60
N ALA A 143 -5.41 -13.63 6.71
CA ALA A 143 -4.80 -14.91 6.37
C ALA A 143 -3.26 -14.93 6.45
N VAL A 144 -2.58 -13.94 5.87
CA VAL A 144 -1.11 -13.89 5.81
C VAL A 144 -0.51 -13.50 7.15
N THR A 145 -0.97 -12.42 7.77
CA THR A 145 -0.52 -11.96 9.08
C THR A 145 -0.61 -13.07 10.15
N PRO A 146 -1.76 -13.75 10.36
CA PRO A 146 -1.84 -14.84 11.34
C PRO A 146 -1.06 -16.10 10.93
N LEU A 147 -0.88 -16.36 9.63
CA LEU A 147 -0.01 -17.44 9.17
C LEU A 147 1.45 -17.15 9.55
N ALA A 148 1.95 -15.96 9.23
CA ALA A 148 3.32 -15.55 9.54
C ALA A 148 3.62 -15.63 11.04
N ARG A 149 2.72 -15.13 11.88
CA ARG A 149 2.85 -15.22 13.35
C ARG A 149 2.91 -16.65 13.88
N ARG A 150 2.27 -17.60 13.19
CA ARG A 150 2.19 -18.99 13.63
C ARG A 150 3.40 -19.81 13.20
N VAL A 151 3.98 -19.52 12.03
CA VAL A 151 4.96 -20.43 11.38
C VAL A 151 6.38 -19.88 11.33
N LEU A 152 6.57 -18.56 11.44
CA LEU A 152 7.92 -17.98 11.40
C LEU A 152 8.59 -18.07 12.76
N THR A 153 9.85 -18.53 12.76
CA THR A 153 10.71 -18.53 13.95
C THR A 153 11.25 -17.13 14.23
N GLU A 154 11.82 -16.94 15.42
CA GLU A 154 12.46 -15.67 15.78
C GLU A 154 13.61 -15.32 14.84
N GLU A 155 14.39 -16.31 14.39
CA GLU A 155 15.48 -16.10 13.43
C GLU A 155 14.96 -15.66 12.07
N ALA A 156 13.88 -16.27 11.58
CA ALA A 156 13.25 -15.88 10.32
C ALA A 156 12.66 -14.45 10.39
N LEU A 157 12.06 -14.09 11.52
CA LEU A 157 11.56 -12.73 11.76
C LEU A 157 12.70 -11.71 11.80
N ALA A 158 13.82 -12.02 12.47
CA ALA A 158 14.98 -11.14 12.49
C ALA A 158 15.58 -10.92 11.08
N ALA A 159 15.72 -12.00 10.29
CA ALA A 159 16.20 -11.90 8.92
C ALA A 159 15.26 -11.06 8.03
N LEU A 160 13.94 -11.23 8.18
CA LEU A 160 12.93 -10.44 7.49
C LEU A 160 13.03 -8.95 7.86
N ALA A 161 13.14 -8.63 9.15
CA ALA A 161 13.31 -7.26 9.63
C ALA A 161 14.55 -6.59 9.03
N ASP A 162 15.68 -7.31 8.98
CA ASP A 162 16.93 -6.82 8.40
C ASP A 162 16.81 -6.54 6.90
N GLU A 163 16.14 -7.42 6.14
CA GLU A 163 15.86 -7.19 4.71
C GLU A 163 14.99 -5.96 4.49
N MET A 164 13.89 -5.83 5.24
CA MET A 164 12.98 -4.70 5.16
C MET A 164 13.67 -3.38 5.53
N ALA A 165 14.57 -3.41 6.51
CA ALA A 165 15.38 -2.25 6.91
C ALA A 165 16.34 -1.83 5.79
N ARG A 166 17.03 -2.79 5.14
CA ARG A 166 17.94 -2.52 4.01
C ARG A 166 17.24 -1.92 2.79
N ARG A 167 15.97 -2.24 2.53
CA ARG A 167 15.22 -1.59 1.43
C ARG A 167 14.93 -0.11 1.70
N ARG A 168 15.05 0.33 2.95
CA ARG A 168 14.69 1.68 3.43
C ARG A 168 15.91 2.50 3.87
N SER A 169 17.12 1.97 3.74
CA SER A 169 18.40 2.66 4.00
C SER A 169 18.94 3.31 2.74
#